data_AF-A0A2E5YIE0-F1
#
_entry.id   AF-A0A2E5YIE0-F1
#
_cell.length_a   1.000
_cell.length_b   1.000
_cell.length_c   1.000
_cell.angle_alpha   90.00
_cell.angle_beta   90.00
_cell.angle_gamma   90.00
#
_symmetry.space_group_name_H-M   'P 1'
#
loop_
_entity.id
_entity.type
_entity.pdbx_description
1 polymer ?
#
loop_
_entity_poly.entity_id
_entity_poly.type
_entity_poly.pdbx_seq_one_letter_code
_entity_poly.pdbx_strand_id
1 'polypeptide(L)'
;MGYYARDDFFNNPEILQRSIEILKGTLTLDWMDLDVKEAKCRPSNARRGLTFDDTNITGYGWNEIPEKIRHNYSMAPRGAHLPPGLPHLGYDINRKSEVWSDNAPALYEESKSRHWIPSREVPWDAVEELGHSEEFERGLAQLYTDLTCMATLLGDIPSKWVWHINQELVELKMWQCTQMFDAAQMADVFRKRAIAGGTGLGRDHVSLGELLKSVFDAGNYPCASASAHLLLCGLMQVLLRHMGALSRNAADQTIARFAVQDVSRSLAYGIGHIQYLLGQRPHEATSLRDHLDEVESALVGLLAAPIFISTLALITAGSRSEAGNAVPAVTALYRCLADEHGARRRAAGIESESSPLEAFVQEMET
;
A
#
# COMPACT_ATOMS: atom_id res chain seq x y z
N MET A 1 -13.97 -26.32 0.18
CA MET A 1 -13.71 -27.41 1.14
C MET A 1 -12.60 -26.96 2.05
N GLY A 2 -12.74 -27.08 3.37
CA GLY A 2 -11.59 -26.94 4.28
C GLY A 2 -10.57 -28.05 3.98
N TYR A 3 -9.27 -27.74 4.08
CA TYR A 3 -8.23 -28.74 3.93
C TYR A 3 -8.35 -29.76 5.06
N TYR A 4 -8.60 -31.03 4.72
CA TYR A 4 -8.42 -32.15 5.62
C TYR A 4 -7.00 -32.66 5.43
N ALA A 5 -6.27 -32.86 6.53
CA ALA A 5 -4.95 -33.45 6.50
C ALA A 5 -4.98 -34.74 5.66
N ARG A 6 -3.94 -34.95 4.85
CA ARG A 6 -3.84 -36.13 3.97
C ARG A 6 -3.93 -37.44 4.76
N ASP A 7 -3.44 -37.44 6.00
CA ASP A 7 -3.38 -38.60 6.88
C ASP A 7 -3.90 -38.25 8.29
N ASP A 8 -4.43 -39.26 8.99
CA ASP A 8 -4.61 -39.22 10.44
C ASP A 8 -3.26 -39.49 11.11
N PHE A 9 -2.50 -38.42 11.35
CA PHE A 9 -1.16 -38.51 11.89
C PHE A 9 -1.10 -39.19 13.28
N PHE A 10 -2.19 -39.13 14.06
CA PHE A 10 -2.22 -39.73 15.39
C PHE A 10 -2.38 -41.25 15.34
N ASN A 11 -3.19 -41.74 14.41
CA ASN A 11 -3.46 -43.18 14.26
C ASN A 11 -2.58 -43.86 13.20
N ASN A 12 -1.65 -43.14 12.57
CA ASN A 12 -0.73 -43.70 11.58
C ASN A 12 0.36 -44.54 12.27
N PRO A 13 0.38 -45.89 12.11
CA PRO A 13 1.32 -46.75 12.81
C PRO A 13 2.79 -46.51 12.42
N GLU A 14 3.06 -46.10 11.18
CA GLU A 14 4.43 -45.81 10.71
C GLU A 14 4.99 -44.58 11.42
N ILE A 15 4.17 -43.53 11.59
CA ILE A 15 4.56 -42.31 12.30
C ILE A 15 4.78 -42.60 13.78
N LEU A 16 3.89 -43.38 14.42
CA LEU A 16 4.04 -43.76 15.82
C LEU A 16 5.31 -44.58 16.06
N GLN A 17 5.57 -45.59 15.21
CA GLN A 17 6.77 -46.41 15.30
C GLN A 17 8.04 -45.58 15.11
N ARG A 18 8.09 -44.74 14.07
CA ARG A 18 9.23 -43.83 13.84
C ARG A 18 9.44 -42.88 15.02
N SER A 19 8.37 -42.38 15.62
CA SER A 19 8.44 -41.50 16.80
C SER A 19 9.04 -42.21 18.02
N ILE A 20 8.68 -43.48 18.25
CA ILE A 20 9.25 -44.29 19.33
C ILE A 20 10.76 -44.50 19.13
N GLU A 21 11.19 -44.79 17.89
CA GLU A 21 12.61 -44.97 17.57
C GLU A 21 13.42 -43.70 17.77
N ILE A 22 12.88 -42.55 17.34
CA ILE A 22 13.47 -41.23 17.59
C ILE A 22 13.65 -40.98 19.10
N LEU A 23 12.61 -41.25 19.90
CA LEU A 23 12.65 -41.06 21.36
C LEU A 23 13.63 -42.01 22.07
N LYS A 24 14.01 -43.14 21.44
CA LYS A 24 15.06 -44.05 21.90
C LYS A 24 16.47 -43.61 21.49
N GLY A 25 16.60 -42.51 20.75
CA GLY A 25 17.88 -41.96 20.30
C GLY A 25 18.29 -42.34 18.88
N THR A 26 17.44 -43.05 18.14
CA THR A 26 17.70 -43.38 16.72
C THR A 26 17.24 -42.23 15.83
N LEU A 27 18.16 -41.32 15.51
CA LEU A 27 17.89 -40.17 14.65
C LEU A 27 18.32 -40.44 13.21
N THR A 28 17.45 -40.11 12.25
CA THR A 28 17.80 -40.01 10.83
C THR A 28 18.16 -38.57 10.51
N LEU A 29 19.39 -38.32 10.07
CA LEU A 29 19.92 -36.98 9.79
C LEU A 29 20.04 -36.68 8.29
N ASP A 30 19.43 -37.50 7.42
CA ASP A 30 19.48 -37.37 5.95
C ASP A 30 19.02 -36.00 5.44
N TRP A 31 18.26 -35.24 6.24
CA TRP A 31 17.89 -33.85 5.92
C TRP A 31 19.10 -32.90 5.86
N MET A 32 20.26 -33.29 6.40
CA MET A 32 21.53 -32.56 6.30
C MET A 32 22.23 -32.78 4.95
N ASP A 33 21.92 -33.89 4.26
CA ASP A 33 22.56 -34.29 3.00
C ASP A 33 21.90 -33.58 1.82
N LEU A 34 22.02 -32.25 1.81
CA LEU A 34 21.49 -31.41 0.76
C LEU A 34 22.59 -31.02 -0.23
N ASP A 35 22.32 -31.20 -1.52
CA ASP A 35 23.16 -30.67 -2.60
C ASP A 35 22.94 -29.16 -2.76
N VAL A 36 23.42 -28.38 -1.78
CA VAL A 36 23.32 -26.92 -1.78
C VAL A 36 24.65 -26.32 -2.21
N LYS A 37 24.62 -25.44 -3.22
CA LYS A 37 25.77 -24.60 -3.53
C LYS A 37 26.06 -23.69 -2.34
N GLU A 38 27.31 -23.66 -1.88
CA GLU A 38 27.70 -22.81 -0.75
C GLU A 38 27.30 -21.35 -1.01
N ALA A 39 26.41 -20.83 -0.16
CA ALA A 39 25.95 -19.46 -0.20
C ALA A 39 26.33 -18.77 1.11
N LYS A 40 27.13 -17.70 1.00
CA LYS A 40 27.55 -16.87 2.12
C LYS A 40 27.35 -15.42 1.71
N CYS A 41 26.68 -14.65 2.57
CA CYS A 41 26.52 -13.21 2.42
C CYS A 41 27.03 -12.49 3.67
N ARG A 42 27.34 -11.20 3.51
CA ARG A 42 27.71 -10.29 4.60
C ARG A 42 27.07 -8.94 4.31
N PRO A 43 26.79 -8.13 5.36
CA PRO A 43 26.31 -6.77 5.17
C PRO A 43 27.24 -5.99 4.24
N SER A 44 26.70 -5.47 3.12
CA SER A 44 27.43 -4.53 2.25
C SER A 44 27.65 -3.18 2.95
N ASN A 45 26.79 -2.84 3.91
CA ASN A 45 26.90 -1.63 4.72
C ASN A 45 26.64 -1.92 6.21
N ALA A 46 27.66 -1.74 7.05
CA ALA A 46 27.58 -1.99 8.49
C ALA A 46 26.50 -1.18 9.21
N ARG A 47 26.12 0.01 8.71
CA ARG A 47 25.04 0.83 9.31
C ARG A 47 23.64 0.29 9.02
N ARG A 48 23.46 -0.41 7.89
CA ARG A 48 22.16 -0.97 7.48
C ARG A 48 21.96 -2.40 7.97
N GLY A 49 23.04 -3.08 8.37
CA GLY A 49 22.98 -4.50 8.69
C GLY A 49 22.79 -5.35 7.43
N LEU A 50 22.37 -6.60 7.61
CA LEU A 50 22.12 -7.53 6.52
C LEU A 50 20.74 -7.25 5.91
N THR A 51 20.69 -6.85 4.65
CA THR A 51 19.45 -6.51 3.93
C THR A 51 19.09 -7.56 2.88
N PHE A 52 17.91 -7.43 2.27
CA PHE A 52 17.55 -8.24 1.11
C PHE A 52 18.59 -8.19 -0.02
N ASP A 53 19.14 -7.01 -0.33
CA ASP A 53 20.18 -6.86 -1.37
C ASP A 53 21.41 -7.72 -1.08
N ASP A 54 21.82 -7.81 0.19
CA ASP A 54 22.97 -8.64 0.59
C ASP A 54 22.68 -10.14 0.41
N THR A 55 21.41 -10.53 0.49
CA THR A 55 20.95 -11.93 0.30
C THR A 55 20.58 -12.26 -1.14
N ASN A 56 20.65 -11.29 -2.06
CA ASN A 56 20.34 -11.47 -3.49
C ASN A 56 21.48 -12.20 -4.23
N ILE A 57 21.77 -13.44 -3.82
CA ILE A 57 22.87 -14.25 -4.33
C ILE A 57 22.36 -15.62 -4.80
N THR A 58 23.00 -16.14 -5.84
CA THR A 58 22.80 -17.51 -6.34
C THR A 58 21.30 -17.89 -6.48
N GLY A 59 20.89 -19.08 -6.01
CA GLY A 59 19.50 -19.55 -6.07
C GLY A 59 18.55 -18.89 -5.06
N TYR A 60 19.05 -17.97 -4.24
CA TYR A 60 18.25 -17.18 -3.31
C TYR A 60 17.86 -15.82 -3.90
N GLY A 61 18.54 -15.38 -4.97
CA GLY A 61 18.33 -14.07 -5.55
C GLY A 61 17.05 -13.93 -6.37
N TRP A 62 16.46 -12.74 -6.38
CA TRP A 62 15.25 -12.45 -7.16
C TRP A 62 15.52 -12.28 -8.66
N ASN A 63 16.78 -12.13 -9.04
CA ASN A 63 17.21 -12.08 -10.44
C ASN A 63 17.01 -13.41 -11.17
N GLU A 64 17.00 -14.53 -10.43
CA GLU A 64 16.82 -15.88 -10.97
C GLU A 64 15.34 -16.32 -10.99
N ILE A 65 14.42 -15.48 -10.50
CA ILE A 65 12.99 -15.83 -10.50
C ILE A 65 12.49 -15.88 -11.95
N PRO A 66 11.95 -17.02 -12.41
CA PRO A 66 11.37 -17.10 -13.74
C PRO A 66 10.13 -16.22 -13.83
N GLU A 67 9.86 -15.68 -15.03
CA GLU A 67 8.66 -14.86 -15.25
C GLU A 67 7.36 -15.57 -14.84
N LYS A 68 7.28 -16.90 -14.98
CA LYS A 68 6.17 -17.69 -14.44
C LYS A 68 6.71 -18.81 -13.56
N ILE A 69 6.41 -18.76 -12.27
CA ILE A 69 6.74 -19.80 -11.29
C ILE A 69 5.78 -20.98 -11.49
N ARG A 70 6.35 -22.18 -11.65
CA ARG A 70 5.61 -23.43 -11.92
C ARG A 70 6.05 -24.63 -11.07
N HIS A 71 7.03 -24.43 -10.20
CA HIS A 71 7.72 -25.53 -9.53
C HIS A 71 7.53 -25.53 -8.01
N ASN A 72 7.26 -24.37 -7.40
CA ASN A 72 7.02 -24.24 -5.97
C ASN A 72 5.65 -23.60 -5.70
N TYR A 73 4.81 -24.33 -4.98
CA TYR A 73 3.49 -23.87 -4.53
C TYR A 73 3.28 -24.09 -3.02
N SER A 74 4.38 -24.31 -2.30
CA SER A 74 4.40 -24.58 -0.86
C SER A 74 4.79 -23.32 -0.08
N MET A 75 4.96 -23.42 1.25
CA MET A 75 5.58 -22.36 2.05
C MET A 75 7.12 -22.33 1.96
N ALA A 76 7.73 -23.26 1.23
CA ALA A 76 9.19 -23.32 1.16
C ALA A 76 9.75 -22.01 0.59
N PRO A 77 10.73 -21.38 1.28
CA PRO A 77 11.33 -20.15 0.79
C PRO A 77 12.10 -20.41 -0.50
N ARG A 78 12.22 -19.37 -1.33
CA ARG A 78 13.01 -19.42 -2.58
C ARG A 78 14.42 -19.94 -2.29
N GLY A 79 14.88 -20.90 -3.09
CA GLY A 79 16.19 -21.53 -2.94
C GLY A 79 16.26 -22.70 -1.95
N ALA A 80 15.17 -23.02 -1.23
CA ALA A 80 15.12 -24.22 -0.40
C ALA A 80 15.01 -25.51 -1.24
N HIS A 81 15.50 -26.62 -0.69
CA HIS A 81 15.28 -27.94 -1.28
C HIS A 81 13.79 -28.31 -1.22
N LEU A 82 13.22 -28.69 -2.35
CA LEU A 82 11.80 -29.03 -2.48
C LEU A 82 11.63 -30.55 -2.59
N PRO A 83 11.33 -31.27 -1.48
CA PRO A 83 11.01 -32.69 -1.57
C PRO A 83 9.71 -32.91 -2.36
N PRO A 84 9.53 -34.09 -2.97
CA PRO A 84 8.28 -34.43 -3.63
C PRO A 84 7.11 -34.49 -2.64
N GLY A 85 5.90 -34.16 -3.10
CA GLY A 85 4.67 -34.31 -2.32
C GLY A 85 4.36 -33.20 -1.33
N LEU A 86 5.06 -32.05 -1.40
CA LEU A 86 4.73 -30.86 -0.63
C LEU A 86 3.27 -30.39 -0.87
N PRO A 87 2.55 -29.95 0.17
CA PRO A 87 1.20 -29.41 0.01
C PRO A 87 1.20 -28.16 -0.88
N HIS A 88 0.21 -28.09 -1.78
CA HIS A 88 -0.06 -26.91 -2.60
C HIS A 88 -0.93 -25.94 -1.83
N LEU A 89 -0.49 -24.67 -1.69
CA LEU A 89 -1.20 -23.65 -0.92
C LEU A 89 -2.21 -22.82 -1.72
N GLY A 90 -2.27 -23.01 -3.02
CA GLY A 90 -3.33 -22.41 -3.85
C GLY A 90 -2.98 -21.05 -4.43
N TYR A 91 -1.70 -20.65 -4.43
CA TYR A 91 -1.25 -19.41 -5.07
C TYR A 91 -1.69 -19.35 -6.54
N ASP A 92 -2.31 -18.26 -6.95
CA ASP A 92 -2.75 -17.99 -8.33
C ASP A 92 -1.95 -16.84 -8.98
N ILE A 93 -1.41 -15.89 -8.20
CA ILE A 93 -0.44 -14.89 -8.68
C ILE A 93 0.97 -15.52 -8.68
N ASN A 94 1.30 -16.13 -9.82
CA ASN A 94 2.56 -16.85 -10.04
C ASN A 94 3.46 -16.21 -11.11
N ARG A 95 3.04 -15.08 -11.69
CA ARG A 95 3.84 -14.33 -12.65
C ARG A 95 4.57 -13.20 -11.96
N LYS A 96 5.88 -13.08 -12.21
CA LYS A 96 6.69 -12.01 -11.62
C LYS A 96 6.19 -10.64 -12.11
N SER A 97 5.95 -10.49 -13.41
CA SER A 97 5.44 -9.23 -14.00
C SER A 97 4.10 -8.75 -13.45
N GLU A 98 3.29 -9.62 -12.84
CA GLU A 98 1.97 -9.27 -12.33
C GLU A 98 2.03 -8.48 -11.02
N VAL A 99 3.15 -8.49 -10.30
CA VAL A 99 3.27 -7.86 -8.97
C VAL A 99 4.64 -7.25 -8.69
N TRP A 100 5.69 -7.61 -9.43
CA TRP A 100 7.06 -7.22 -9.07
C TRP A 100 7.36 -5.74 -9.34
N SER A 101 8.17 -5.15 -8.46
CA SER A 101 8.86 -3.88 -8.69
C SER A 101 10.30 -3.98 -8.19
N ASP A 102 11.26 -3.47 -8.96
CA ASP A 102 12.69 -3.56 -8.61
C ASP A 102 13.06 -2.76 -7.35
N ASN A 103 12.24 -1.77 -6.99
CA ASN A 103 12.43 -1.00 -5.75
C ASN A 103 11.77 -1.65 -4.52
N ALA A 104 10.98 -2.72 -4.65
CA ALA A 104 10.26 -3.32 -3.53
C ALA A 104 11.18 -3.78 -2.38
N PRO A 105 12.34 -4.43 -2.62
CA PRO A 105 13.26 -4.80 -1.54
C PRO A 105 13.79 -3.58 -0.78
N ALA A 106 14.17 -2.52 -1.51
CA ALA A 106 14.68 -1.28 -0.92
C ALA A 106 13.60 -0.54 -0.11
N LEU A 107 12.36 -0.51 -0.61
CA LEU A 107 11.22 0.11 0.08
C LEU A 107 10.87 -0.64 1.38
N TYR A 108 10.97 -1.97 1.37
CA TYR A 108 10.82 -2.78 2.59
C TYR A 108 11.90 -2.49 3.63
N GLU A 109 13.15 -2.30 3.22
CA GLU A 109 14.22 -1.93 4.14
C GLU A 109 14.06 -0.49 4.66
N GLU A 110 13.64 0.42 3.78
CA GLU A 110 13.39 1.82 4.13
C GLU A 110 12.29 1.93 5.20
N SER A 111 11.17 1.22 5.02
CA SER A 111 10.01 1.30 5.93
C SER A 111 10.38 0.96 7.37
N LYS A 112 11.23 -0.07 7.57
CA LYS A 112 11.75 -0.44 8.89
C LYS A 112 12.63 0.66 9.48
N SER A 113 13.48 1.27 8.65
CA SER A 113 14.43 2.30 9.11
C SER A 113 13.79 3.65 9.40
N ARG A 114 12.69 3.97 8.72
CA ARG A 114 11.95 5.24 8.83
C ARG A 114 10.57 5.08 9.47
N HIS A 115 10.37 3.95 10.15
CA HIS A 115 9.18 3.67 10.92
C HIS A 115 8.99 4.73 12.01
N TRP A 116 7.73 5.12 12.22
CA TRP A 116 7.33 6.10 13.21
C TRP A 116 6.23 5.53 14.11
N ILE A 117 6.08 6.06 15.31
CA ILE A 117 5.10 5.61 16.31
C ILE A 117 4.14 6.78 16.60
N PRO A 118 2.95 6.81 15.96
CA PRO A 118 2.05 7.96 16.05
C PRO A 118 1.63 8.34 17.47
N SER A 119 1.49 7.37 18.37
CA SER A 119 1.11 7.62 19.76
C SER A 119 2.17 8.33 20.60
N ARG A 120 3.44 8.30 20.17
CA ARG A 120 4.56 8.88 20.92
C ARG A 120 5.21 10.07 20.21
N GLU A 121 5.27 10.03 18.89
CA GLU A 121 6.02 11.01 18.10
C GLU A 121 5.15 12.18 17.63
N VAL A 122 3.82 12.05 17.64
CA VAL A 122 2.91 13.19 17.45
C VAL A 122 2.83 13.98 18.77
N PRO A 123 3.15 15.28 18.79
CA PRO A 123 3.01 16.11 19.98
C PRO A 123 1.54 16.49 20.22
N TRP A 124 0.76 15.55 20.77
CA TRP A 124 -0.70 15.68 20.94
C TRP A 124 -1.13 16.89 21.77
N ASP A 125 -0.33 17.32 22.75
CA ASP A 125 -0.61 18.52 23.55
C ASP A 125 -0.78 19.78 22.67
N ALA A 126 -0.08 19.84 21.53
CA ALA A 126 -0.19 20.95 20.59
C ALA A 126 -1.57 21.04 19.89
N VAL A 127 -2.40 20.00 19.95
CA VAL A 127 -3.79 20.03 19.46
C VAL A 127 -4.67 20.82 20.43
N GLU A 128 -4.46 20.66 21.74
CA GLU A 128 -5.26 21.32 22.78
C GLU A 128 -4.92 22.83 22.89
N GLU A 129 -3.64 23.18 22.68
CA GLU A 129 -3.13 24.54 22.89
C GLU A 129 -3.58 25.58 21.84
N LEU A 130 -4.06 25.16 20.67
CA LEU A 130 -4.35 26.04 19.53
C LEU A 130 -5.57 26.96 19.72
N GLY A 131 -6.57 26.53 20.49
CA GLY A 131 -7.84 27.24 20.64
C GLY A 131 -8.58 27.46 19.31
N HIS A 132 -8.53 26.49 18.39
CA HIS A 132 -9.28 26.56 17.14
C HIS A 132 -10.79 26.74 17.37
N SER A 133 -11.48 27.35 16.40
CA SER A 133 -12.94 27.42 16.45
C SER A 133 -13.55 26.03 16.28
N GLU A 134 -14.70 25.80 16.91
CA GLU A 134 -15.42 24.52 16.81
C GLU A 134 -15.75 24.17 15.35
N GLU A 135 -16.08 25.17 14.53
CA GLU A 135 -16.36 24.96 13.10
C GLU A 135 -15.13 24.48 12.33
N PHE A 136 -13.94 25.01 12.62
CA PHE A 136 -12.71 24.60 11.98
C PHE A 136 -12.33 23.17 12.38
N GLU A 137 -12.41 22.83 13.67
CA GLU A 137 -12.16 21.47 14.15
C GLU A 137 -13.17 20.46 13.55
N ARG A 138 -14.43 20.83 13.37
CA ARG A 138 -15.41 19.99 12.66
C ARG A 138 -15.00 19.75 11.20
N GLY A 139 -14.45 20.76 10.52
CA GLY A 139 -13.89 20.63 9.17
C GLY A 139 -12.68 19.69 9.13
N LEU A 140 -11.73 19.87 10.03
CA LEU A 140 -10.57 18.97 10.15
C LEU A 140 -11.00 17.54 10.45
N ALA A 141 -11.92 17.35 11.39
CA ALA A 141 -12.44 16.03 11.74
C ALA A 141 -13.16 15.34 10.58
N GLN A 142 -13.87 16.10 9.74
CA GLN A 142 -14.46 15.57 8.50
C GLN A 142 -13.37 15.08 7.54
N LEU A 143 -12.35 15.90 7.24
CA LEU A 143 -11.29 15.48 6.34
C LEU A 143 -10.49 14.28 6.91
N TYR A 144 -10.18 14.27 8.20
CA TYR A 144 -9.50 13.14 8.83
C TYR A 144 -10.37 11.88 8.87
N THR A 145 -11.69 12.01 8.88
CA THR A 145 -12.62 10.88 8.73
C THR A 145 -12.51 10.30 7.32
N ASP A 146 -12.52 11.14 6.29
CA ASP A 146 -12.33 10.70 4.91
C ASP A 146 -10.95 10.02 4.72
N LEU A 147 -9.89 10.64 5.24
CA LEU A 147 -8.53 10.08 5.22
C LEU A 147 -8.42 8.74 5.97
N THR A 148 -9.17 8.56 7.06
CA THR A 148 -9.22 7.28 7.79
C THR A 148 -9.83 6.19 6.91
N CYS A 149 -10.92 6.49 6.19
CA CYS A 149 -11.53 5.56 5.25
C CYS A 149 -10.58 5.21 4.09
N MET A 150 -9.91 6.21 3.52
CA MET A 150 -8.91 5.99 2.46
C MET A 150 -7.73 5.13 2.94
N ALA A 151 -7.18 5.43 4.12
CA ALA A 151 -6.07 4.67 4.71
C ALA A 151 -6.48 3.22 5.02
N THR A 152 -7.70 3.01 5.52
CA THR A 152 -8.22 1.65 5.79
C THR A 152 -8.31 0.85 4.49
N LEU A 153 -8.86 1.44 3.42
CA LEU A 153 -8.90 0.78 2.11
C LEU A 153 -7.48 0.45 1.60
N LEU A 154 -6.53 1.38 1.74
CA LEU A 154 -5.14 1.14 1.33
C LEU A 154 -4.48 -0.04 2.07
N GLY A 155 -4.94 -0.37 3.29
CA GLY A 155 -4.54 -1.59 3.99
C GLY A 155 -5.26 -2.85 3.49
N ASP A 156 -6.51 -2.70 3.07
CA ASP A 156 -7.33 -3.81 2.54
C ASP A 156 -6.90 -4.29 1.16
N ILE A 157 -6.37 -3.41 0.31
CA ILE A 157 -5.83 -3.82 -1.00
C ILE A 157 -4.71 -4.86 -0.86
N PRO A 158 -3.58 -4.61 -0.17
CA PRO A 158 -2.55 -5.63 0.03
C PRO A 158 -3.08 -6.85 0.81
N SER A 159 -4.01 -6.70 1.75
CA SER A 159 -4.58 -7.82 2.50
C SER A 159 -5.36 -8.79 1.59
N LYS A 160 -6.12 -8.25 0.62
CA LYS A 160 -6.85 -9.02 -0.40
C LYS A 160 -5.93 -9.88 -1.27
N TRP A 161 -4.74 -9.39 -1.61
CA TRP A 161 -3.88 -10.02 -2.62
C TRP A 161 -2.64 -10.75 -2.06
N VAL A 162 -2.16 -10.44 -0.85
CA VAL A 162 -0.83 -10.93 -0.39
C VAL A 162 -0.72 -12.46 -0.32
N TRP A 163 -1.80 -13.16 0.04
CA TRP A 163 -1.78 -14.61 0.17
C TRP A 163 -1.86 -15.32 -1.19
N HIS A 164 -2.39 -14.66 -2.22
CA HIS A 164 -2.44 -15.14 -3.60
C HIS A 164 -1.05 -15.15 -4.28
N ILE A 165 -0.14 -14.30 -3.80
CA ILE A 165 1.23 -14.17 -4.30
C ILE A 165 2.06 -15.40 -3.94
N ASN A 166 2.69 -16.00 -4.95
CA ASN A 166 3.61 -17.12 -4.79
C ASN A 166 4.72 -16.81 -3.77
N GLN A 167 5.02 -17.78 -2.91
CA GLN A 167 6.00 -17.63 -1.82
C GLN A 167 7.41 -17.29 -2.31
N GLU A 168 7.77 -17.62 -3.55
CA GLU A 168 9.08 -17.25 -4.09
C GLU A 168 9.24 -15.75 -4.34
N LEU A 169 8.17 -14.97 -4.33
CA LEU A 169 8.20 -13.51 -4.40
C LEU A 169 8.22 -12.91 -2.98
N VAL A 170 9.13 -13.40 -2.13
CA VAL A 170 9.15 -13.08 -0.70
C VAL A 170 9.31 -11.60 -0.41
N GLU A 171 10.13 -10.89 -1.18
CA GLU A 171 10.33 -9.44 -1.04
C GLU A 171 9.03 -8.68 -1.24
N LEU A 172 8.20 -9.14 -2.20
CA LEU A 172 6.90 -8.54 -2.47
C LEU A 172 5.93 -8.85 -1.34
N LYS A 173 5.90 -10.08 -0.82
CA LYS A 173 5.02 -10.40 0.32
C LYS A 173 5.36 -9.55 1.55
N MET A 174 6.66 -9.39 1.84
CA MET A 174 7.12 -8.56 2.95
C MET A 174 6.82 -7.06 2.73
N TRP A 175 6.97 -6.58 1.49
CA TRP A 175 6.55 -5.24 1.11
C TRP A 175 5.04 -5.04 1.27
N GLN A 176 4.20 -5.97 0.79
CA GLN A 176 2.74 -5.89 0.96
C GLN A 176 2.33 -5.85 2.44
N CYS A 177 2.96 -6.64 3.31
CA CYS A 177 2.73 -6.57 4.75
C CYS A 177 3.15 -5.22 5.36
N THR A 178 4.21 -4.61 4.85
CA THR A 178 4.62 -3.26 5.25
C THR A 178 3.58 -2.22 4.86
N GLN A 179 3.06 -2.29 3.63
CA GLN A 179 2.01 -1.37 3.19
C GLN A 179 0.76 -1.48 4.08
N MET A 180 0.38 -2.70 4.48
CA MET A 180 -0.71 -2.91 5.44
C MET A 180 -0.43 -2.23 6.78
N PHE A 181 0.82 -2.31 7.26
CA PHE A 181 1.21 -1.73 8.53
C PHE A 181 1.23 -0.20 8.47
N ASP A 182 1.84 0.39 7.43
CA ASP A 182 1.83 1.84 7.19
C ASP A 182 0.39 2.37 7.09
N ALA A 183 -0.47 1.68 6.34
CA ALA A 183 -1.90 2.00 6.23
C ALA A 183 -2.64 1.95 7.58
N ALA A 184 -2.36 0.95 8.41
CA ALA A 184 -2.93 0.84 9.75
C ALA A 184 -2.48 1.99 10.66
N GLN A 185 -1.21 2.42 10.58
CA GLN A 185 -0.72 3.57 11.33
C GLN A 185 -1.38 4.89 10.88
N MET A 186 -1.54 5.08 9.57
CA MET A 186 -2.25 6.22 9.02
C MET A 186 -3.72 6.25 9.47
N ALA A 187 -4.43 5.13 9.36
CA ALA A 187 -5.82 5.04 9.83
C ALA A 187 -5.93 5.32 11.33
N ASP A 188 -5.01 4.80 12.15
CA ASP A 188 -4.95 5.06 13.59
C ASP A 188 -4.73 6.54 13.91
N VAL A 189 -3.74 7.19 13.29
CA VAL A 189 -3.40 8.58 13.60
C VAL A 189 -4.46 9.56 13.11
N PHE A 190 -5.03 9.34 11.92
CA PHE A 190 -6.10 10.20 11.38
C PHE A 190 -7.35 10.12 12.25
N ARG A 191 -7.74 8.90 12.64
CA ARG A 191 -8.85 8.68 13.56
C ARG A 191 -8.61 9.38 14.90
N LYS A 192 -7.43 9.24 15.48
CA LYS A 192 -7.08 9.90 16.74
C LYS A 192 -7.15 11.41 16.61
N ARG A 193 -6.61 11.99 15.54
CA ARG A 193 -6.61 13.44 15.35
C ARG A 193 -8.01 14.02 15.16
N ALA A 194 -8.90 13.31 14.46
CA ALA A 194 -10.31 13.71 14.35
C ALA A 194 -11.00 13.77 15.73
N ILE A 195 -10.66 12.86 16.65
CA ILE A 195 -11.25 12.80 17.99
C ILE A 195 -10.58 13.80 18.95
N ALA A 196 -9.26 13.96 18.88
CA ALA A 196 -8.47 14.82 19.77
C ALA A 196 -8.87 16.30 19.70
N GLY A 197 -9.43 16.75 18.56
CA GLY A 197 -10.00 18.10 18.40
C GLY A 197 -11.30 18.35 19.18
N GLY A 198 -11.87 17.34 19.84
CA GLY A 198 -13.06 17.47 20.69
C GLY A 198 -14.41 17.45 19.95
N THR A 199 -14.41 17.46 18.62
CA THR A 199 -15.64 17.44 17.80
C THR A 199 -16.12 16.04 17.43
N GLY A 200 -15.27 15.03 17.62
CA GLY A 200 -15.53 13.65 17.20
C GLY A 200 -15.39 13.46 15.69
N LEU A 201 -15.72 12.26 15.20
CA LEU A 201 -15.62 11.91 13.77
C LEU A 201 -16.66 12.68 12.93
N GLY A 202 -16.30 12.91 11.68
CA GLY A 202 -17.18 13.42 10.65
C GLY A 202 -18.18 12.38 10.14
N ARG A 203 -18.83 12.72 9.03
CA ARG A 203 -19.88 11.93 8.39
C ARG A 203 -19.32 11.20 7.16
N ASP A 204 -19.62 9.91 7.05
CA ASP A 204 -19.39 9.15 5.82
C ASP A 204 -20.36 9.56 4.69
N HIS A 205 -19.94 9.42 3.44
CA HIS A 205 -20.72 9.87 2.30
C HIS A 205 -20.52 9.06 1.02
N VAL A 206 -21.57 9.02 0.19
CA VAL A 206 -21.70 8.17 -0.99
C VAL A 206 -20.54 8.36 -1.96
N SER A 207 -20.16 9.60 -2.30
CA SER A 207 -19.09 9.84 -3.27
C SER A 207 -17.73 9.27 -2.86
N LEU A 208 -17.40 9.29 -1.57
CA LEU A 208 -16.17 8.64 -1.08
C LEU A 208 -16.31 7.13 -1.18
N GLY A 209 -17.45 6.58 -0.74
CA GLY A 209 -17.76 5.15 -0.86
C GLY A 209 -17.63 4.61 -2.29
N GLU A 210 -18.14 5.34 -3.29
CA GLU A 210 -18.03 4.96 -4.71
C GLU A 210 -16.58 4.94 -5.20
N LEU A 211 -15.77 5.95 -4.85
CA LEU A 211 -14.34 5.96 -5.18
C LEU A 211 -13.61 4.79 -4.51
N LEU A 212 -13.84 4.56 -3.22
CA LEU A 212 -13.16 3.49 -2.50
C LEU A 212 -13.57 2.10 -3.04
N LYS A 213 -14.85 1.94 -3.40
CA LYS A 213 -15.37 0.72 -4.01
C LYS A 213 -14.75 0.45 -5.38
N SER A 214 -14.61 1.45 -6.25
CA SER A 214 -14.01 1.27 -7.57
C SER A 214 -12.54 0.84 -7.49
N VAL A 215 -11.81 1.33 -6.48
CA VAL A 215 -10.45 0.88 -6.19
C VAL A 215 -10.43 -0.55 -5.63
N PHE A 216 -11.33 -0.89 -4.70
CA PHE A 216 -11.40 -2.21 -4.07
C PHE A 216 -11.76 -3.34 -5.04
N ASP A 217 -12.74 -3.08 -5.91
CA ASP A 217 -13.33 -4.07 -6.82
C ASP A 217 -12.51 -4.30 -8.09
N ALA A 218 -11.32 -3.70 -8.20
CA ALA A 218 -10.39 -3.95 -9.28
C ALA A 218 -10.23 -5.47 -9.54
N GLY A 219 -10.40 -5.87 -10.80
CA GLY A 219 -10.53 -7.29 -11.19
C GLY A 219 -9.22 -8.09 -11.18
N ASN A 220 -8.07 -7.41 -11.11
CA ASN A 220 -6.76 -8.01 -11.04
C ASN A 220 -5.78 -7.13 -10.24
N TYR A 221 -4.64 -7.70 -9.85
CA TYR A 221 -3.65 -6.98 -9.05
C TYR A 221 -3.04 -5.76 -9.76
N PRO A 222 -2.65 -5.81 -11.05
CA PRO A 222 -2.19 -4.63 -11.78
C PRO A 222 -3.14 -3.43 -11.71
N CYS A 223 -4.43 -3.63 -11.99
CA CYS A 223 -5.44 -2.60 -11.90
C CYS A 223 -5.60 -2.09 -10.46
N ALA A 224 -5.63 -3.00 -9.47
CA ALA A 224 -5.72 -2.62 -8.06
C ALA A 224 -4.51 -1.78 -7.62
N SER A 225 -3.31 -2.16 -8.04
CA SER A 225 -2.07 -1.41 -7.78
C SER A 225 -2.09 -0.06 -8.47
N ALA A 226 -2.53 0.03 -9.73
CA ALA A 226 -2.59 1.29 -10.46
C ALA A 226 -3.54 2.27 -9.78
N SER A 227 -4.77 1.86 -9.45
CA SER A 227 -5.75 2.74 -8.81
C SER A 227 -5.39 3.07 -7.35
N ALA A 228 -4.92 2.11 -6.57
CA ALA A 228 -4.54 2.36 -5.17
C ALA A 228 -3.27 3.23 -5.06
N HIS A 229 -2.19 2.86 -5.76
CA HIS A 229 -0.91 3.54 -5.63
C HIS A 229 -0.83 4.80 -6.49
N LEU A 230 -1.26 4.76 -7.76
CA LEU A 230 -1.13 5.94 -8.64
C LEU A 230 -2.27 6.94 -8.47
N LEU A 231 -3.47 6.56 -8.04
CA LEU A 231 -4.57 7.53 -7.88
C LEU A 231 -4.82 7.86 -6.40
N LEU A 232 -5.19 6.86 -5.59
CA LEU A 232 -5.63 7.10 -4.21
C LEU A 232 -4.50 7.59 -3.29
N CYS A 233 -3.32 6.97 -3.33
CA CYS A 233 -2.16 7.48 -2.59
C CYS A 233 -1.76 8.89 -3.06
N GLY A 234 -1.99 9.20 -4.34
CA GLY A 234 -1.78 10.54 -4.90
C GLY A 234 -2.68 11.61 -4.30
N LEU A 235 -3.99 11.32 -4.29
CA LEU A 235 -4.99 12.15 -3.64
C LEU A 235 -4.58 12.40 -2.18
N MET A 236 -4.30 11.34 -1.42
CA MET A 236 -3.86 11.46 -0.03
C MET A 236 -2.59 12.31 0.10
N GLN A 237 -1.59 12.10 -0.75
CA GLN A 237 -0.34 12.85 -0.68
C GLN A 237 -0.57 14.37 -0.90
N VAL A 238 -1.38 14.74 -1.90
CA VAL A 238 -1.73 16.14 -2.18
C VAL A 238 -2.49 16.76 -1.00
N LEU A 239 -3.50 16.06 -0.46
CA LEU A 239 -4.25 16.51 0.71
C LEU A 239 -3.37 16.67 1.95
N LEU A 240 -2.49 15.70 2.23
CA LEU A 240 -1.59 15.72 3.39
C LEU A 240 -0.56 16.86 3.28
N ARG A 241 0.01 17.11 2.09
CA ARG A 241 0.90 18.26 1.89
C ARG A 241 0.17 19.58 2.07
N HIS A 242 -1.07 19.69 1.57
CA HIS A 242 -1.91 20.87 1.75
C HIS A 242 -2.22 21.13 3.23
N MET A 243 -2.66 20.11 3.96
CA MET A 243 -2.88 20.20 5.41
C MET A 243 -1.61 20.56 6.17
N GLY A 244 -0.48 19.94 5.83
CA GLY A 244 0.81 20.23 6.45
C GLY A 244 1.25 21.68 6.25
N ALA A 245 1.02 22.24 5.06
CA ALA A 245 1.35 23.63 4.73
C ALA A 245 0.47 24.65 5.46
N LEU A 246 -0.81 24.32 5.67
CA LEU A 246 -1.76 25.18 6.38
C LEU A 246 -1.71 25.03 7.91
N SER A 247 -1.17 23.92 8.40
CA SER A 247 -1.18 23.59 9.82
C SER A 247 -0.39 24.61 10.66
N ARG A 248 -1.04 25.05 11.73
CA ARG A 248 -0.48 25.99 12.73
C ARG A 248 0.08 25.30 13.97
N ASN A 249 0.06 23.96 14.03
CA ASN A 249 0.55 23.21 15.18
C ASN A 249 1.50 22.08 14.79
N ALA A 250 2.36 21.73 15.74
CA ALA A 250 3.36 20.69 15.55
C ALA A 250 2.75 19.29 15.37
N ALA A 251 1.54 19.02 15.88
CA ALA A 251 0.90 17.71 15.76
C ALA A 251 0.50 17.42 14.31
N ASP A 252 -0.31 18.29 13.72
CA ASP A 252 -0.78 18.18 12.33
C ASP A 252 0.39 18.27 11.33
N GLN A 253 1.41 19.10 11.60
CA GLN A 253 2.62 19.13 10.77
C GLN A 253 3.40 17.79 10.83
N THR A 254 3.47 17.18 12.01
CA THR A 254 4.14 15.89 12.21
C THR A 254 3.37 14.76 11.53
N ILE A 255 2.04 14.72 11.70
CA ILE A 255 1.14 13.77 11.03
C ILE A 255 1.31 13.89 9.52
N ALA A 256 1.20 15.09 8.97
CA ALA A 256 1.35 15.33 7.53
C ALA A 256 2.72 14.85 7.02
N ARG A 257 3.82 15.20 7.71
CA ARG A 257 5.18 14.82 7.31
C ARG A 257 5.35 13.29 7.23
N PHE A 258 4.96 12.57 8.27
CA PHE A 258 5.14 11.12 8.30
C PHE A 258 4.16 10.39 7.39
N ALA A 259 2.89 10.80 7.34
CA ALA A 259 1.93 10.21 6.41
C ALA A 259 2.33 10.45 4.94
N VAL A 260 2.86 11.64 4.60
CA VAL A 260 3.43 11.89 3.26
C VAL A 260 4.59 10.94 2.97
N GLN A 261 5.47 10.67 3.95
CA GLN A 261 6.55 9.71 3.78
C GLN A 261 6.01 8.31 3.45
N ASP A 262 5.00 7.85 4.18
CA ASP A 262 4.43 6.50 4.02
C ASP A 262 3.74 6.35 2.66
N VAL A 263 2.85 7.28 2.28
CA VAL A 263 2.21 7.25 0.95
C VAL A 263 3.21 7.42 -0.20
N SER A 264 4.33 8.11 0.03
CA SER A 264 5.39 8.28 -0.99
C SER A 264 6.09 6.96 -1.31
N ARG A 265 6.29 6.08 -0.32
CA ARG A 265 6.83 4.74 -0.58
C ARG A 265 5.85 3.90 -1.40
N SER A 266 4.56 3.93 -1.05
CA SER A 266 3.49 3.26 -1.81
C SER A 266 3.40 3.77 -3.26
N LEU A 267 3.53 5.08 -3.47
CA LEU A 267 3.61 5.69 -4.80
C LEU A 267 4.82 5.20 -5.60
N ALA A 268 6.00 5.19 -4.98
CA ALA A 268 7.23 4.73 -5.62
C ALA A 268 7.12 3.26 -6.04
N TYR A 269 6.52 2.40 -5.21
CA TYR A 269 6.21 1.03 -5.57
C TYR A 269 5.26 0.97 -6.77
N GLY A 270 4.15 1.71 -6.72
CA GLY A 270 3.15 1.73 -7.79
C GLY A 270 3.75 2.09 -9.15
N ILE A 271 4.59 3.12 -9.21
CA ILE A 271 5.26 3.54 -10.45
C ILE A 271 6.18 2.42 -10.94
N GLY A 272 7.07 1.91 -10.07
CA GLY A 272 8.04 0.86 -10.45
C GLY A 272 7.37 -0.46 -10.86
N HIS A 273 6.28 -0.83 -10.20
CA HIS A 273 5.50 -2.02 -10.52
C HIS A 273 4.88 -1.91 -11.92
N ILE A 274 4.21 -0.79 -12.22
CA ILE A 274 3.58 -0.62 -13.53
C ILE A 274 4.63 -0.49 -14.64
N GLN A 275 5.76 0.17 -14.38
CA GLN A 275 6.90 0.19 -15.32
C GLN A 275 7.40 -1.23 -15.62
N TYR A 276 7.61 -2.04 -14.59
CA TYR A 276 8.06 -3.42 -14.75
C TYR A 276 7.03 -4.25 -15.53
N LEU A 277 5.76 -4.17 -15.16
CA LEU A 277 4.65 -4.84 -15.84
C LEU A 277 4.60 -4.48 -17.32
N LEU A 278 4.60 -3.20 -17.67
CA LEU A 278 4.50 -2.75 -19.06
C LEU A 278 5.78 -3.05 -19.85
N GLY A 279 6.94 -3.08 -19.21
CA GLY A 279 8.17 -3.55 -19.82
C GLY A 279 8.12 -5.02 -20.24
N GLN A 280 7.44 -5.87 -19.46
CA GLN A 280 7.27 -7.30 -19.78
C GLN A 280 6.02 -7.59 -20.61
N ARG A 281 4.95 -6.82 -20.42
CA ARG A 281 3.60 -7.05 -20.96
C ARG A 281 2.98 -5.75 -21.46
N PRO A 282 3.47 -5.17 -22.57
CA PRO A 282 2.95 -3.91 -23.10
C PRO A 282 1.45 -3.92 -23.44
N HIS A 283 0.90 -5.11 -23.75
CA HIS A 283 -0.52 -5.29 -24.07
C HIS A 283 -1.46 -4.98 -22.89
N GLU A 284 -0.96 -4.95 -21.66
CA GLU A 284 -1.75 -4.60 -20.45
C GLU A 284 -2.04 -3.09 -20.36
N ALA A 285 -1.34 -2.26 -21.14
CA ALA A 285 -1.50 -0.81 -21.11
C ALA A 285 -2.95 -0.37 -21.35
N THR A 286 -3.68 -1.01 -22.27
CA THR A 286 -5.09 -0.69 -22.52
C THR A 286 -5.96 -0.98 -21.31
N SER A 287 -5.84 -2.17 -20.71
CA SER A 287 -6.63 -2.52 -19.52
C SER A 287 -6.36 -1.59 -18.35
N LEU A 288 -5.11 -1.16 -18.15
CA LEU A 288 -4.74 -0.23 -17.09
C LEU A 288 -5.30 1.17 -17.33
N ARG A 289 -5.33 1.62 -18.60
CA ARG A 289 -5.92 2.92 -18.98
C ARG A 289 -7.42 2.94 -18.73
N ASP A 290 -8.12 1.94 -19.27
CA ASP A 290 -9.57 1.84 -19.13
C ASP A 290 -9.98 1.81 -17.65
N HIS A 291 -9.26 1.04 -16.83
CA HIS A 291 -9.49 0.98 -15.38
C HIS A 291 -9.19 2.31 -14.68
N LEU A 292 -8.08 2.97 -15.01
CA LEU A 292 -7.76 4.28 -14.41
C LEU A 292 -8.77 5.35 -14.81
N ASP A 293 -9.25 5.35 -16.05
CA ASP A 293 -10.25 6.31 -16.51
C ASP A 293 -11.59 6.09 -15.77
N GLU A 294 -11.99 4.84 -15.51
CA GLU A 294 -13.15 4.53 -14.67
C GLU A 294 -12.99 5.06 -13.23
N VAL A 295 -11.84 4.80 -12.61
CA VAL A 295 -11.57 5.27 -11.24
C VAL A 295 -11.41 6.79 -11.18
N GLU A 296 -10.88 7.43 -12.22
CA GLU A 296 -10.85 8.89 -12.36
C GLU A 296 -12.25 9.49 -12.42
N SER A 297 -13.19 8.84 -13.10
CA SER A 297 -14.60 9.25 -13.10
C SER A 297 -15.20 9.21 -11.69
N ALA A 298 -14.90 8.15 -10.92
CA ALA A 298 -15.31 8.06 -9.51
C ALA A 298 -14.63 9.14 -8.64
N LEU A 299 -13.35 9.45 -8.91
CA LEU A 299 -12.62 10.54 -8.25
C LEU A 299 -13.26 11.90 -8.54
N VAL A 300 -13.65 12.18 -9.79
CA VAL A 300 -14.41 13.39 -10.13
C VAL A 300 -15.70 13.47 -9.31
N GLY A 301 -16.40 12.36 -9.12
CA GLY A 301 -17.57 12.28 -8.23
C GLY A 301 -17.27 12.66 -6.77
N LEU A 302 -16.08 12.30 -6.25
CA LEU A 302 -15.60 12.75 -4.94
C LEU A 302 -15.27 14.25 -4.93
N LEU A 303 -14.49 14.72 -5.91
CA LEU A 303 -14.03 16.11 -5.98
C LEU A 303 -15.18 17.11 -6.12
N ALA A 304 -16.24 16.71 -6.83
CA ALA A 304 -17.47 17.49 -6.99
C ALA A 304 -18.46 17.34 -5.81
N ALA A 305 -18.17 16.46 -4.83
CA ALA A 305 -19.09 16.23 -3.72
C ALA A 305 -19.17 17.48 -2.82
N PRO A 306 -20.38 18.01 -2.54
CA PRO A 306 -20.53 19.23 -1.74
C PRO A 306 -19.86 19.14 -0.37
N ILE A 307 -19.92 17.99 0.28
CA ILE A 307 -19.28 17.74 1.58
C ILE A 307 -17.76 17.83 1.48
N PHE A 308 -17.15 17.28 0.44
CA PHE A 308 -15.70 17.23 0.29
C PHE A 308 -15.14 18.62 -0.04
N ILE A 309 -15.68 19.28 -1.07
CA ILE A 309 -15.22 20.62 -1.48
C ILE A 309 -15.45 21.68 -0.39
N SER A 310 -16.60 21.65 0.30
CA SER A 310 -16.88 22.60 1.39
C SER A 310 -15.99 22.36 2.61
N THR A 311 -15.63 21.10 2.88
CA THR A 311 -14.66 20.76 3.93
C THR A 311 -13.29 21.32 3.59
N LEU A 312 -12.79 21.09 2.37
CA LEU A 312 -11.50 21.64 1.92
C LEU A 312 -11.49 23.17 1.94
N ALA A 313 -12.56 23.82 1.48
CA ALA A 313 -12.68 25.26 1.50
C ALA A 313 -12.68 25.83 2.93
N LEU A 314 -13.40 25.19 3.85
CA LEU A 314 -13.44 25.57 5.27
C LEU A 314 -12.07 25.47 5.93
N ILE A 315 -11.36 24.34 5.78
CA ILE A 315 -10.03 24.17 6.38
C ILE A 315 -8.98 25.09 5.75
N THR A 316 -9.15 25.42 4.46
CA THR A 316 -8.23 26.30 3.75
C THR A 316 -8.41 27.75 4.17
N ALA A 317 -9.66 28.18 4.40
CA ALA A 317 -9.97 29.52 4.87
C ALA A 317 -9.73 29.71 6.37
N GLY A 318 -9.92 28.66 7.17
CA GLY A 318 -9.84 28.70 8.63
C GLY A 318 -11.15 29.12 9.32
N SER A 319 -12.17 29.55 8.57
CA SER A 319 -13.49 29.90 9.11
C SER A 319 -14.59 29.72 8.07
N ARG A 320 -15.84 29.58 8.54
CA ARG A 320 -17.00 29.41 7.65
C ARG A 320 -17.33 30.66 6.85
N SER A 321 -17.12 31.85 7.42
CA SER A 321 -17.39 33.11 6.72
C SER A 321 -16.47 33.31 5.52
N GLU A 322 -15.23 32.82 5.61
CA GLU A 322 -14.21 32.98 4.58
C GLU A 322 -14.12 31.76 3.63
N ALA A 323 -14.83 30.67 3.90
CA ALA A 323 -14.74 29.43 3.11
C ALA A 323 -14.97 29.65 1.60
N GLY A 324 -15.92 30.53 1.23
CA GLY A 324 -16.16 30.87 -0.18
C GLY A 324 -14.94 31.50 -0.87
N ASN A 325 -14.13 32.27 -0.14
CA ASN A 325 -12.93 32.92 -0.66
C ASN A 325 -11.78 31.93 -0.88
N ALA A 326 -11.83 30.75 -0.27
CA ALA A 326 -10.83 29.70 -0.44
C ALA A 326 -11.09 28.77 -1.65
N VAL A 327 -12.23 28.89 -2.33
CA VAL A 327 -12.56 28.05 -3.50
C VAL A 327 -11.46 28.08 -4.56
N PRO A 328 -10.88 29.24 -4.97
CA PRO A 328 -9.78 29.26 -5.94
C PRO A 328 -8.55 28.46 -5.49
N ALA A 329 -8.24 28.44 -4.19
CA ALA A 329 -7.13 27.66 -3.65
C ALA A 329 -7.42 26.14 -3.69
N VAL A 330 -8.68 25.75 -3.47
CA VAL A 330 -9.12 24.35 -3.63
C VAL A 330 -9.10 23.93 -5.10
N THR A 331 -9.51 24.79 -6.03
CA THR A 331 -9.37 24.54 -7.48
C THR A 331 -7.91 24.35 -7.86
N ALA A 332 -7.01 25.20 -7.37
CA ALA A 332 -5.56 25.04 -7.60
C ALA A 332 -5.01 23.73 -7.02
N LEU A 333 -5.55 23.27 -5.88
CA LEU A 333 -5.22 21.96 -5.30
C LEU A 333 -5.66 20.81 -6.23
N TYR A 334 -6.85 20.90 -6.83
CA TYR A 334 -7.32 19.91 -7.79
C TYR A 334 -6.48 19.90 -9.07
N ARG A 335 -6.03 21.07 -9.55
CA ARG A 335 -5.05 21.18 -10.64
C ARG A 335 -3.74 20.50 -10.31
N CYS A 336 -3.18 20.76 -9.12
CA CYS A 336 -1.99 20.06 -8.64
C CYS A 336 -2.18 18.54 -8.61
N LEU A 337 -3.34 18.05 -8.15
CA LEU A 337 -3.68 16.63 -8.18
C LEU A 337 -3.70 16.06 -9.61
N ALA A 338 -4.36 16.74 -10.54
CA ALA A 338 -4.44 16.32 -11.95
C ALA A 338 -3.05 16.26 -12.61
N ASP A 339 -2.25 17.32 -12.43
CA ASP A 339 -0.90 17.41 -13.00
C ASP A 339 0.02 16.31 -12.48
N GLU A 340 0.03 16.09 -11.15
CA GLU A 340 0.84 15.06 -10.52
C GLU A 340 0.34 13.65 -10.87
N HIS A 341 -0.98 13.44 -10.98
CA HIS A 341 -1.55 12.18 -11.45
C HIS A 341 -1.14 11.86 -12.89
N GLY A 342 -1.29 12.83 -13.80
CA GLY A 342 -0.83 12.71 -15.18
C GLY A 342 0.68 12.44 -15.26
N ALA A 343 1.49 13.11 -14.45
CA ALA A 343 2.93 12.86 -14.38
C ALA A 343 3.25 11.43 -13.93
N ARG A 344 2.52 10.90 -12.95
CA ARG A 344 2.68 9.53 -12.45
C ARG A 344 2.22 8.48 -13.46
N ARG A 345 1.10 8.71 -14.18
CA ARG A 345 0.68 7.87 -15.30
C ARG A 345 1.77 7.80 -16.38
N ARG A 346 2.31 8.95 -16.80
CA ARG A 346 3.41 9.02 -17.78
C ARG A 346 4.68 8.32 -17.28
N ALA A 347 5.08 8.57 -16.04
CA ALA A 347 6.24 7.91 -15.44
C ALA A 347 6.05 6.38 -15.41
N ALA A 348 4.84 5.91 -15.15
CA ALA A 348 4.49 4.50 -15.16
C ALA A 348 4.42 3.88 -16.58
N GLY A 349 4.47 4.68 -17.64
CA GLY A 349 4.31 4.22 -19.04
C GLY A 349 2.85 4.10 -19.50
N ILE A 350 1.91 4.71 -18.77
CA ILE A 350 0.49 4.76 -19.11
C ILE A 350 0.20 6.09 -19.82
N GLU A 351 0.14 6.07 -21.15
CA GLU A 351 -0.23 7.25 -21.96
C GLU A 351 -1.73 7.29 -22.22
N SER A 352 -2.40 8.40 -21.92
CA SER A 352 -3.81 8.60 -22.25
C SER A 352 -4.01 9.88 -23.05
N GLU A 353 -4.82 9.80 -24.10
CA GLU A 353 -5.28 10.97 -24.88
C GLU A 353 -6.37 11.75 -24.12
N SER A 354 -7.08 11.07 -23.21
CA SER A 354 -8.14 11.66 -22.38
C SER A 354 -8.00 11.24 -20.92
N SER A 355 -8.28 12.15 -20.00
CA SER A 355 -8.38 11.87 -18.57
C SER A 355 -9.63 12.55 -18.04
N PRO A 356 -10.61 11.81 -17.47
CA PRO A 356 -11.77 12.41 -16.84
C PRO A 356 -11.42 13.43 -15.76
N LEU A 357 -10.35 13.18 -15.00
CA LEU A 357 -9.84 14.13 -13.99
C LEU A 357 -9.34 15.42 -14.65
N GLU A 358 -8.52 15.33 -15.68
CA GLU A 358 -7.97 16.49 -16.39
C GLU A 358 -9.09 17.35 -17.01
N ALA A 359 -10.05 16.70 -17.69
CA ALA A 359 -11.20 17.38 -18.29
C ALA A 359 -12.05 18.10 -17.22
N PHE A 360 -12.31 17.45 -16.09
CA PHE A 360 -13.05 18.05 -14.99
C PHE A 360 -12.36 19.30 -14.42
N VAL A 361 -11.05 19.25 -14.19
CA VAL A 361 -10.33 20.41 -13.65
C VAL A 361 -10.29 21.56 -14.66
N GLN A 362 -10.14 21.27 -15.96
CA GLN A 362 -10.21 22.30 -17.01
C GLN A 362 -11.54 23.04 -16.99
N GLU A 363 -12.66 22.33 -16.87
CA GLU A 363 -14.00 22.94 -16.76
C GLU A 363 -14.21 23.74 -15.47
N MET A 364 -13.49 23.43 -14.37
CA MET A 364 -13.56 24.24 -13.15
C MET A 364 -12.76 25.54 -13.23
N GLU A 365 -11.84 25.66 -14.18
CA GLU A 365 -10.98 26.84 -14.37
C GLU A 365 -11.54 27.83 -15.40
N THR A 366 -12.48 27.38 -16.25
CA THR A 366 -13.26 28.22 -17.17
C THR A 366 -14.39 28.94 -16.47
#